data_AF-A0AA49JM61-F1
#
_entry.id   AF-A0AA49JM61-F1
#
_cell.length_a   1.000
_cell.length_b   1.000
_cell.length_c   1.000
_cell.angle_alpha   90.00
_cell.angle_beta   90.00
_cell.angle_gamma   90.00
#
_symmetry.space_group_name_H-M   'P 1'
#
loop_
_entity.id
_entity.type
_entity.pdbx_description
1 polymer ?
#
loop_
_entity_poly.entity_id
_entity_poly.type
_entity_poly.pdbx_seq_one_letter_code
_entity_poly.pdbx_strand_id
1 'polypeptide(L)'
;MIKKASKNMKGFDTCTPLSLEKAKEFKNAGYDFCIRYVSLSNNRTGDITTKEANNIINAGLALGIVQHVRYPGWKPSASLGQSDAQMALNHLAQVGIPKGITVYVDLEGVASGTSASDIIAYANTWHDVIEQAGYIPGIYVGANSYLTGSQLYNSLKFQHYWKSLSIVPNVVVRGYEMVQLRQINQLGVLIDEDVVYGDNLGNTPIFIFPNMQEEVIPVVGPFQDVPENHWAAQVILDMYNRGLLSKSTAFRPDQPITRAEAVALIDRVLKYLGK
;
A
#
# COMPACT_ATOMS: atom_id res chain seq x y z
N MET A 1 -0.07 6.12 -8.45
CA MET A 1 1.39 5.88 -8.56
C MET A 1 1.75 4.56 -7.86
N ILE A 2 2.67 3.76 -8.38
CA ILE A 2 3.11 2.49 -7.75
C ILE A 2 4.41 2.74 -7.00
N LYS A 3 4.45 2.42 -5.70
CA LYS A 3 5.66 2.56 -4.89
C LYS A 3 5.62 1.68 -3.65
N LYS A 4 6.80 1.47 -3.05
CA LYS A 4 6.96 0.85 -1.73
C LYS A 4 6.21 1.66 -0.67
N ALA A 5 5.50 0.98 0.22
CA ALA A 5 4.88 1.55 1.40
C ALA A 5 5.96 2.02 2.40
N SER A 6 5.68 3.13 3.08
CA SER A 6 6.52 3.61 4.17
C SER A 6 6.30 2.77 5.42
N LYS A 7 7.34 2.63 6.24
CA LYS A 7 7.21 2.04 7.58
C LYS A 7 6.25 2.86 8.43
N ASN A 8 5.56 2.18 9.34
CA ASN A 8 4.51 2.68 10.22
C ASN A 8 3.25 3.19 9.52
N MET A 9 3.09 2.96 8.21
CA MET A 9 1.80 3.17 7.57
C MET A 9 0.76 2.29 8.25
N LYS A 10 -0.37 2.90 8.62
CA LYS A 10 -1.50 2.22 9.24
C LYS A 10 -2.56 1.96 8.19
N GLY A 11 -3.08 0.77 8.09
CA GLY A 11 -4.12 0.43 7.13
C GLY A 11 -5.04 -0.63 7.67
N PHE A 12 -5.75 -1.26 6.75
CA PHE A 12 -6.67 -2.33 7.08
C PHE A 12 -7.01 -3.15 5.84
N ASP A 13 -7.46 -4.37 6.07
CA ASP A 13 -8.23 -5.14 5.12
C ASP A 13 -9.70 -5.27 5.56
N THR A 14 -10.60 -5.49 4.61
CA THR A 14 -12.01 -5.75 4.90
C THR A 14 -12.65 -6.52 3.75
N CYS A 15 -13.61 -7.39 4.05
CA CYS A 15 -14.47 -8.02 3.05
C CYS A 15 -15.61 -7.09 2.58
N THR A 16 -15.84 -5.95 3.25
CA THR A 16 -16.94 -5.03 2.93
C THR A 16 -16.53 -4.06 1.83
N PRO A 17 -17.24 -3.99 0.69
CA PRO A 17 -16.94 -3.01 -0.34
C PRO A 17 -17.08 -1.56 0.14
N LEU A 18 -16.16 -0.69 -0.25
CA LEU A 18 -16.14 0.72 0.14
C LEU A 18 -16.71 1.65 -0.95
N SER A 19 -17.61 2.53 -0.54
CA SER A 19 -17.94 3.73 -1.32
C SER A 19 -16.81 4.76 -1.21
N LEU A 20 -16.79 5.74 -2.13
CA LEU A 20 -15.85 6.87 -2.03
C LEU A 20 -15.99 7.63 -0.71
N GLU A 21 -17.21 7.87 -0.26
CA GLU A 21 -17.49 8.56 1.01
C GLU A 21 -16.93 7.78 2.19
N LYS A 22 -17.19 6.48 2.26
CA LYS A 22 -16.67 5.64 3.34
C LYS A 22 -15.14 5.57 3.33
N ALA A 23 -14.53 5.44 2.15
CA ALA A 23 -13.08 5.46 2.02
C ALA A 23 -12.47 6.81 2.48
N LYS A 24 -13.15 7.95 2.22
CA LYS A 24 -12.74 9.26 2.73
C LYS A 24 -12.84 9.35 4.25
N GLU A 25 -13.89 8.80 4.86
CA GLU A 25 -13.98 8.73 6.32
C GLU A 25 -12.80 7.96 6.93
N PHE A 26 -12.41 6.83 6.34
CA PHE A 26 -11.22 6.09 6.76
C PHE A 26 -9.94 6.90 6.59
N LYS A 27 -9.77 7.60 5.46
CA LYS A 27 -8.61 8.47 5.28
C LYS A 27 -8.55 9.57 6.35
N ASN A 28 -9.68 10.22 6.62
CA ASN A 28 -9.79 11.26 7.64
C ASN A 28 -9.58 10.73 9.06
N ALA A 29 -9.89 9.46 9.30
CA ALA A 29 -9.61 8.76 10.56
C ALA A 29 -8.13 8.35 10.72
N GLY A 30 -7.27 8.69 9.77
CA GLY A 30 -5.82 8.48 9.86
C GLY A 30 -5.33 7.14 9.31
N TYR A 31 -6.11 6.48 8.44
CA TYR A 31 -5.64 5.32 7.70
C TYR A 31 -4.93 5.74 6.41
N ASP A 32 -3.89 5.01 6.05
CA ASP A 32 -3.01 5.25 4.92
C ASP A 32 -3.29 4.33 3.73
N PHE A 33 -3.76 3.11 4.00
CA PHE A 33 -4.03 2.12 2.96
C PHE A 33 -5.24 1.24 3.29
N CYS A 34 -5.79 0.62 2.26
CA CYS A 34 -6.81 -0.42 2.33
C CYS A 34 -6.39 -1.60 1.43
N ILE A 35 -6.49 -2.82 1.95
CA ILE A 35 -6.24 -4.05 1.20
C ILE A 35 -7.60 -4.68 0.85
N ARG A 36 -7.76 -5.07 -0.42
CA ARG A 36 -9.01 -5.63 -0.94
C ARG A 36 -8.80 -6.91 -1.72
N TYR A 37 -9.89 -7.65 -1.84
CA TYR A 37 -9.85 -9.05 -2.24
C TYR A 37 -10.10 -9.22 -3.74
N VAL A 38 -9.25 -10.00 -4.39
CA VAL A 38 -9.51 -10.56 -5.72
C VAL A 38 -10.00 -12.00 -5.63
N SER A 39 -10.69 -12.45 -6.68
CA SER A 39 -11.51 -13.65 -6.65
C SER A 39 -10.74 -14.97 -6.51
N LEU A 40 -11.40 -15.93 -5.85
CA LEU A 40 -11.09 -17.37 -5.86
C LEU A 40 -12.09 -18.19 -6.69
N SER A 41 -12.99 -17.52 -7.41
CA SER A 41 -14.03 -18.10 -8.25
C SER A 41 -14.48 -17.05 -9.27
N ASN A 42 -15.46 -17.33 -10.13
CA ASN A 42 -16.00 -16.31 -11.03
C ASN A 42 -16.71 -15.19 -10.23
N ASN A 43 -16.01 -14.07 -10.01
CA ASN A 43 -16.48 -12.79 -9.48
C ASN A 43 -17.44 -12.92 -8.29
N ARG A 44 -16.90 -13.22 -7.11
CA ARG A 44 -17.66 -13.39 -5.87
C ARG A 44 -18.18 -12.04 -5.38
N THR A 45 -19.36 -12.03 -4.78
CA THR A 45 -19.88 -10.85 -4.08
C THR A 45 -18.92 -10.42 -2.97
N GLY A 46 -18.50 -9.15 -3.00
CA GLY A 46 -17.55 -8.59 -2.05
C GLY A 46 -16.14 -8.41 -2.61
N ASP A 47 -15.83 -9.01 -3.76
CA ASP A 47 -14.55 -8.82 -4.44
C ASP A 47 -14.44 -7.38 -4.98
N ILE A 48 -13.20 -6.88 -5.06
CA ILE A 48 -12.95 -5.52 -5.54
C ILE A 48 -13.42 -5.33 -6.98
N THR A 49 -14.03 -4.17 -7.26
CA THR A 49 -14.40 -3.76 -8.62
C THR A 49 -13.55 -2.58 -9.08
N THR A 50 -13.51 -2.29 -10.38
CA THR A 50 -12.85 -1.08 -10.91
C THR A 50 -13.37 0.19 -10.25
N LYS A 51 -14.68 0.27 -10.01
CA LYS A 51 -15.30 1.42 -9.34
C LYS A 51 -14.80 1.58 -7.90
N GLU A 52 -14.72 0.48 -7.15
CA GLU A 52 -14.21 0.50 -5.78
C GLU A 52 -12.72 0.84 -5.73
N ALA A 53 -11.90 0.26 -6.60
CA ALA A 53 -10.47 0.59 -6.69
C ALA A 53 -10.26 2.10 -6.89
N ASN A 54 -11.02 2.69 -7.82
CA ASN A 54 -10.99 4.15 -8.05
C ASN A 54 -11.49 4.94 -6.84
N ASN A 55 -12.53 4.48 -6.14
CA ASN A 55 -13.02 5.14 -4.94
C ASN A 55 -11.96 5.19 -3.83
N ILE A 56 -11.27 4.08 -3.57
CA ILE A 56 -10.23 3.98 -2.53
C ILE A 56 -9.07 4.93 -2.86
N ILE A 57 -8.59 4.87 -4.11
CA ILE A 57 -7.47 5.70 -4.57
C ILE A 57 -7.86 7.18 -4.53
N ASN A 58 -9.05 7.56 -5.03
CA ASN A 58 -9.54 8.94 -5.04
C ASN A 58 -9.88 9.48 -3.63
N ALA A 59 -10.08 8.59 -2.65
CA ALA A 59 -10.21 8.99 -1.25
C ALA A 59 -8.86 9.32 -0.59
N GLY A 60 -7.73 9.06 -1.25
CA GLY A 60 -6.40 9.29 -0.71
C GLY A 60 -5.80 8.11 0.06
N LEU A 61 -6.41 6.92 -0.02
CA LEU A 61 -5.86 5.67 0.52
C LEU A 61 -5.01 4.98 -0.55
N ALA A 62 -3.88 4.41 -0.14
CA ALA A 62 -3.19 3.44 -0.99
C ALA A 62 -4.00 2.14 -1.06
N LEU A 63 -3.97 1.46 -2.21
CA LEU A 63 -4.65 0.19 -2.45
C LEU A 63 -3.64 -0.96 -2.51
N GLY A 64 -3.83 -1.94 -1.63
CA GLY A 64 -3.18 -3.25 -1.68
C GLY A 64 -4.15 -4.35 -2.10
N ILE A 65 -3.63 -5.48 -2.56
CA ILE A 65 -4.44 -6.59 -3.07
C ILE A 65 -4.05 -7.91 -2.43
N VAL A 66 -5.05 -8.69 -2.04
CA VAL A 66 -4.92 -10.08 -1.58
C VAL A 66 -5.93 -10.95 -2.32
N GLN A 67 -5.60 -12.20 -2.61
CA GLN A 67 -6.59 -13.16 -3.09
C GLN A 67 -7.42 -13.66 -1.90
N HIS A 68 -8.73 -13.85 -2.11
CA HIS A 68 -9.57 -14.48 -1.09
C HIS A 68 -9.00 -15.80 -0.58
N VAL A 69 -9.40 -16.12 0.65
CA VAL A 69 -9.12 -17.37 1.33
C VAL A 69 -10.06 -18.49 0.90
N ARG A 70 -9.54 -19.72 0.84
CA ARG A 70 -10.35 -20.93 0.68
C ARG A 70 -11.02 -21.31 2.00
N TYR A 71 -12.24 -21.83 1.94
CA TYR A 71 -12.91 -22.31 3.15
C TYR A 71 -12.05 -23.33 3.91
N PRO A 72 -12.02 -23.26 5.27
CA PRO A 72 -11.18 -24.14 6.07
C PRO A 72 -11.40 -25.62 5.78
N GLY A 73 -10.32 -26.40 5.85
CA GLY A 73 -10.32 -27.82 5.49
C GLY A 73 -9.99 -28.10 4.02
N TRP A 74 -9.47 -27.11 3.29
CA TRP A 74 -9.05 -27.29 1.90
C TRP A 74 -7.70 -28.00 1.80
N LYS A 75 -7.45 -28.64 0.64
CA LYS A 75 -6.24 -29.42 0.38
C LYS A 75 -5.42 -28.77 -0.74
N PRO A 76 -4.24 -28.19 -0.45
CA PRO A 76 -3.38 -27.60 -1.46
C PRO A 76 -2.82 -28.66 -2.41
N SER A 77 -2.52 -28.22 -3.63
CA SER A 77 -1.72 -28.92 -4.62
C SER A 77 -1.13 -27.90 -5.59
N ALA A 78 -0.10 -28.30 -6.35
CA ALA A 78 0.43 -27.46 -7.43
C ALA A 78 -0.67 -27.06 -8.44
N SER A 79 -1.52 -28.02 -8.84
CA SER A 79 -2.62 -27.76 -9.77
C SER A 79 -3.64 -26.75 -9.23
N LEU A 80 -3.92 -26.79 -7.93
CA LEU A 80 -4.80 -25.82 -7.28
C LEU A 80 -4.14 -24.44 -7.23
N GLY A 81 -2.85 -24.37 -6.93
CA GLY A 81 -2.09 -23.11 -6.92
C GLY A 81 -2.09 -22.43 -8.30
N GLN A 82 -1.92 -23.22 -9.36
CA GLN A 82 -2.05 -22.74 -10.74
C GLN A 82 -3.44 -22.19 -11.04
N SER A 83 -4.49 -22.94 -10.67
CA SER A 83 -5.88 -22.55 -10.92
C SER A 83 -6.24 -21.27 -10.17
N ASP A 84 -5.84 -21.16 -8.91
CA ASP A 84 -6.15 -20.02 -8.06
C ASP A 84 -5.41 -18.77 -8.52
N ALA A 85 -4.12 -18.89 -8.85
CA ALA A 85 -3.38 -17.79 -9.44
C ALA A 85 -4.01 -17.32 -10.75
N GLN A 86 -4.46 -18.22 -11.62
CA GLN A 86 -5.11 -17.83 -12.87
C GLN A 86 -6.43 -17.08 -12.63
N MET A 87 -7.23 -17.48 -11.63
CA MET A 87 -8.44 -16.75 -11.26
C MET A 87 -8.12 -15.36 -10.72
N ALA A 88 -7.09 -15.23 -9.87
CA ALA A 88 -6.62 -13.92 -9.41
C ALA A 88 -6.18 -13.05 -10.58
N LEU A 89 -5.37 -13.58 -11.51
CA LEU A 89 -4.90 -12.83 -12.68
C LEU A 89 -6.05 -12.36 -13.58
N ASN A 90 -7.04 -13.22 -13.81
CA ASN A 90 -8.21 -12.86 -14.60
C ASN A 90 -8.96 -11.70 -13.94
N HIS A 91 -9.15 -11.75 -12.62
CA HIS A 91 -9.87 -10.70 -11.91
C HIS A 91 -9.05 -9.40 -11.81
N LEU A 92 -7.75 -9.49 -11.55
CA LEU A 92 -6.82 -8.36 -11.58
C LEU A 92 -6.88 -7.61 -12.93
N ALA A 93 -6.91 -8.35 -14.04
CA ALA A 93 -7.04 -7.80 -15.38
C ALA A 93 -8.40 -7.14 -15.60
N GLN A 94 -9.50 -7.76 -15.13
CA GLN A 94 -10.85 -7.19 -15.22
C GLN A 94 -10.98 -5.88 -14.44
N VAL A 95 -10.40 -5.81 -13.24
CA VAL A 95 -10.44 -4.61 -12.40
C VAL A 95 -9.52 -3.51 -12.94
N GLY A 96 -8.47 -3.87 -13.67
CA GLY A 96 -7.46 -2.94 -14.20
C GLY A 96 -6.32 -2.68 -13.22
N ILE A 97 -5.98 -3.64 -12.36
CA ILE A 97 -4.88 -3.50 -11.40
C ILE A 97 -3.53 -3.56 -12.13
N PRO A 98 -2.69 -2.50 -12.04
CA PRO A 98 -1.44 -2.44 -12.75
C PRO A 98 -0.39 -3.42 -12.19
N LYS A 99 0.52 -3.85 -13.06
CA LYS A 99 1.67 -4.71 -12.75
C LYS A 99 2.66 -4.02 -11.80
N GLY A 100 3.53 -4.79 -11.16
CA GLY A 100 4.57 -4.28 -10.25
C GLY A 100 4.11 -3.95 -8.84
N ILE A 101 2.86 -4.26 -8.47
CA ILE A 101 2.38 -4.20 -7.08
C ILE A 101 2.55 -5.56 -6.39
N THR A 102 2.55 -5.55 -5.06
CA THR A 102 2.44 -6.78 -4.29
C THR A 102 1.02 -7.33 -4.35
N VAL A 103 0.88 -8.61 -4.69
CA VAL A 103 -0.39 -9.36 -4.62
C VAL A 103 -0.19 -10.50 -3.65
N TYR A 104 -0.97 -10.53 -2.57
CA TYR A 104 -0.86 -11.58 -1.55
C TYR A 104 -1.72 -12.79 -1.87
N VAL A 105 -1.19 -14.00 -1.69
CA VAL A 105 -2.01 -15.21 -1.51
C VAL A 105 -2.30 -15.41 -0.03
N ASP A 106 -3.52 -15.82 0.28
CA ASP A 106 -3.91 -16.16 1.64
C ASP A 106 -3.62 -17.65 1.93
N LEU A 107 -2.64 -17.92 2.79
CA LEU A 107 -2.32 -19.26 3.28
C LEU A 107 -2.84 -19.45 4.69
N GLU A 108 -4.10 -19.88 4.79
CA GLU A 108 -4.72 -20.26 6.05
C GLU A 108 -5.77 -21.37 5.87
N GLY A 109 -6.18 -22.00 6.97
CA GLY A 109 -7.30 -22.95 6.95
C GLY A 109 -7.02 -24.24 6.18
N VAL A 110 -5.76 -24.63 5.97
CA VAL A 110 -5.41 -25.90 5.32
C VAL A 110 -5.96 -27.06 6.17
N ALA A 111 -6.36 -28.16 5.50
CA ALA A 111 -6.80 -29.37 6.18
C ALA A 111 -5.68 -29.95 7.06
N SER A 112 -6.03 -30.34 8.29
CA SER A 112 -5.10 -31.04 9.19
C SER A 112 -4.56 -32.33 8.54
N GLY A 113 -3.28 -32.61 8.76
CA GLY A 113 -2.58 -33.76 8.17
C GLY A 113 -2.12 -33.57 6.71
N THR A 114 -2.36 -32.40 6.10
CA THR A 114 -1.80 -32.07 4.78
C THR A 114 -0.27 -32.04 4.84
N SER A 115 0.39 -32.64 3.84
CA SER A 115 1.84 -32.67 3.79
C SER A 115 2.43 -31.27 3.54
N ALA A 116 3.58 -30.97 4.15
CA ALA A 116 4.29 -29.72 3.87
C ALA A 116 4.66 -29.58 2.38
N SER A 117 4.96 -30.69 1.70
CA SER A 117 5.25 -30.70 0.27
C SER A 117 4.07 -30.21 -0.58
N ASP A 118 2.84 -30.59 -0.25
CA ASP A 118 1.66 -30.14 -0.99
C ASP A 118 1.39 -28.65 -0.79
N ILE A 119 1.58 -28.17 0.45
CA ILE A 119 1.44 -26.75 0.81
C ILE A 119 2.50 -25.91 0.07
N ILE A 120 3.76 -26.36 0.09
CA ILE A 120 4.87 -25.72 -0.61
C ILE A 120 4.63 -25.73 -2.12
N ALA A 121 4.16 -26.84 -2.68
CA ALA A 121 3.87 -26.97 -4.10
C ALA A 121 2.77 -25.99 -4.54
N TYR A 122 1.66 -25.90 -3.78
CA TYR A 122 0.62 -24.91 -4.01
C TYR A 122 1.16 -23.49 -4.01
N ALA A 123 1.86 -23.11 -2.93
CA ALA A 123 2.32 -21.75 -2.72
C ALA A 123 3.36 -21.33 -3.78
N ASN A 124 4.31 -22.21 -4.12
CA ASN A 124 5.32 -21.92 -5.14
C ASN A 124 4.76 -21.91 -6.57
N THR A 125 3.78 -22.76 -6.88
CA THR A 125 3.10 -22.69 -8.19
C THR A 125 2.30 -21.39 -8.31
N TRP A 126 1.58 -20.99 -7.26
CA TRP A 126 0.88 -19.71 -7.24
C TRP A 126 1.84 -18.53 -7.44
N HIS A 127 2.96 -18.55 -6.70
CA HIS A 127 4.03 -17.56 -6.81
C HIS A 127 4.50 -17.39 -8.26
N ASP A 128 4.89 -18.50 -8.90
CA ASP A 128 5.47 -18.47 -10.24
C ASP A 128 4.51 -17.88 -11.27
N VAL A 129 3.22 -18.20 -11.19
CA VAL A 129 2.19 -17.66 -12.10
C VAL A 129 2.02 -16.15 -11.93
N ILE A 130 1.99 -15.67 -10.69
CA ILE A 130 1.81 -14.24 -10.38
C ILE A 130 3.06 -13.43 -10.78
N GLU A 131 4.24 -13.96 -10.51
CA GLU A 131 5.52 -13.36 -10.89
C GLU A 131 5.67 -13.26 -12.41
N GLN A 132 5.41 -14.35 -13.13
CA GLN A 132 5.46 -14.37 -14.60
C GLN A 132 4.48 -13.39 -15.24
N ALA A 133 3.37 -13.10 -14.58
CA ALA A 133 2.39 -12.11 -15.04
C ALA A 133 2.80 -10.65 -14.72
N GLY A 134 3.96 -10.43 -14.10
CA GLY A 134 4.53 -9.11 -13.81
C GLY A 134 4.09 -8.49 -12.48
N TYR A 135 3.43 -9.25 -11.60
CA TYR A 135 3.15 -8.80 -10.23
C TYR A 135 4.26 -9.28 -9.28
N ILE A 136 4.25 -8.77 -8.05
CA ILE A 136 5.18 -9.17 -7.00
C ILE A 136 4.42 -10.11 -6.05
N PRO A 137 4.74 -11.41 -5.99
CA PRO A 137 4.02 -12.33 -5.12
C PRO A 137 4.32 -12.04 -3.64
N GLY A 138 3.26 -11.86 -2.86
CA GLY A 138 3.29 -11.86 -1.40
C GLY A 138 2.50 -13.03 -0.83
N ILE A 139 2.70 -13.33 0.44
CA ILE A 139 1.93 -14.35 1.15
C ILE A 139 1.49 -13.85 2.52
N TYR A 140 0.19 -14.00 2.79
CA TYR A 140 -0.37 -13.86 4.13
C TYR A 140 -0.30 -15.21 4.84
N VAL A 141 0.26 -15.23 6.05
CA VAL A 141 0.43 -16.44 6.85
C VAL A 141 -0.58 -16.44 7.99
N GLY A 142 -1.64 -17.22 7.80
CA GLY A 142 -2.74 -17.39 8.77
C GLY A 142 -2.67 -18.68 9.59
N ALA A 143 -3.71 -18.87 10.39
CA ALA A 143 -3.90 -20.08 11.18
C ALA A 143 -3.95 -21.33 10.28
N ASN A 144 -3.44 -22.46 10.79
CA ASN A 144 -3.45 -23.72 10.07
C ASN A 144 -2.73 -23.65 8.70
N SER A 145 -1.66 -22.87 8.59
CA SER A 145 -0.75 -22.88 7.42
C SER A 145 0.24 -24.05 7.45
N TYR A 146 0.48 -24.63 8.63
CA TYR A 146 1.31 -25.82 8.93
C TYR A 146 2.77 -25.81 8.45
N LEU A 147 3.26 -24.72 7.88
CA LEU A 147 4.68 -24.58 7.55
C LEU A 147 5.45 -24.05 8.75
N THR A 148 6.64 -24.62 8.98
CA THR A 148 7.59 -24.08 9.96
C THR A 148 8.22 -22.79 9.47
N GLY A 149 8.78 -21.99 10.39
CA GLY A 149 9.52 -20.77 10.03
C GLY A 149 10.64 -20.99 9.01
N SER A 150 11.34 -22.12 9.11
CA SER A 150 12.39 -22.52 8.15
C SER A 150 11.82 -22.91 6.79
N GLN A 151 10.66 -23.55 6.72
CA GLN A 151 10.01 -23.88 5.45
C GLN A 151 9.46 -22.62 4.78
N LEU A 152 8.85 -21.71 5.56
CA LEU A 152 8.43 -20.41 5.06
C LEU A 152 9.60 -19.68 4.39
N TYR A 153 10.79 -19.65 5.01
CA TYR A 153 11.93 -18.93 4.44
C TYR A 153 12.69 -19.68 3.34
N ASN A 154 13.00 -20.97 3.55
CA ASN A 154 13.92 -21.71 2.68
C ASN A 154 13.22 -22.50 1.57
N SER A 155 11.93 -22.83 1.76
CA SER A 155 11.20 -23.70 0.83
C SER A 155 10.20 -22.94 -0.03
N LEU A 156 9.78 -21.75 0.40
CA LEU A 156 8.93 -20.88 -0.40
C LEU A 156 9.75 -19.83 -1.16
N LYS A 157 9.24 -19.40 -2.32
CA LYS A 157 9.90 -18.39 -3.17
C LYS A 157 9.60 -16.93 -2.79
N PHE A 158 8.61 -16.70 -1.92
CA PHE A 158 8.13 -15.36 -1.58
C PHE A 158 9.19 -14.53 -0.84
N GLN A 159 9.13 -13.21 -1.06
CA GLN A 159 9.95 -12.21 -0.36
C GLN A 159 9.12 -11.18 0.43
N HIS A 160 7.79 -11.28 0.35
CA HIS A 160 6.83 -10.34 0.92
C HIS A 160 5.86 -11.12 1.81
N TYR A 161 5.96 -10.93 3.13
CA TYR A 161 5.20 -11.70 4.12
C TYR A 161 4.32 -10.80 4.98
N TRP A 162 3.03 -11.10 5.01
CA TRP A 162 2.04 -10.48 5.88
C TRP A 162 1.63 -11.46 6.99
N LYS A 163 1.73 -11.02 8.24
CA LYS A 163 1.40 -11.84 9.41
C LYS A 163 -0.05 -11.64 9.83
N SER A 164 -0.77 -12.73 10.03
CA SER A 164 -2.10 -12.71 10.68
C SER A 164 -2.04 -12.36 12.18
N LEU A 165 -3.22 -12.10 12.75
CA LEU A 165 -3.39 -12.01 14.22
C LEU A 165 -3.17 -13.35 14.95
N SER A 166 -3.11 -14.47 14.22
CA SER A 166 -3.00 -15.81 14.80
C SER A 166 -1.59 -16.11 15.32
N ILE A 167 -1.48 -17.17 16.12
CA ILE A 167 -0.18 -17.73 16.49
C ILE A 167 0.36 -18.49 15.28
N VAL A 168 1.26 -17.84 14.54
CA VAL A 168 1.95 -18.40 13.38
C VAL A 168 3.47 -18.33 13.57
N PRO A 169 4.25 -19.24 12.96
CA PRO A 169 5.70 -19.23 13.10
C PRO A 169 6.33 -17.97 12.54
N ASN A 170 7.41 -17.47 13.14
CA ASN A 170 8.19 -16.42 12.52
C ASN A 170 8.88 -16.93 11.24
N VAL A 171 8.88 -16.14 10.17
CA VAL A 171 9.68 -16.44 8.96
C VAL A 171 11.15 -16.23 9.33
N VAL A 172 11.93 -17.31 9.41
CA VAL A 172 13.32 -17.20 9.88
C VAL A 172 14.11 -16.24 9.00
N VAL A 173 15.06 -15.52 9.58
CA VAL A 173 15.86 -14.45 8.93
C VAL A 173 15.02 -13.23 8.53
N ARG A 174 14.00 -13.40 7.69
CA ARG A 174 13.24 -12.32 7.06
C ARG A 174 12.26 -11.62 8.00
N GLY A 175 11.49 -12.37 8.78
CA GLY A 175 10.34 -11.83 9.50
C GLY A 175 9.21 -11.41 8.54
N TYR A 176 8.38 -10.47 9.01
CA TYR A 176 7.19 -9.99 8.31
C TYR A 176 7.30 -8.50 7.99
N GLU A 177 6.87 -8.09 6.81
CA GLU A 177 6.85 -6.68 6.42
C GLU A 177 5.59 -5.95 6.86
N MET A 178 4.51 -6.70 7.09
CA MET A 178 3.20 -6.18 7.51
C MET A 178 2.56 -7.14 8.51
N VAL A 179 1.83 -6.61 9.48
CA VAL A 179 1.21 -7.40 10.54
C VAL A 179 -0.21 -6.91 10.79
N GLN A 180 -1.14 -7.86 10.79
CA GLN A 180 -2.52 -7.67 11.22
C GLN A 180 -2.57 -7.68 12.74
N LEU A 181 -3.14 -6.63 13.33
CA LEU A 181 -3.08 -6.35 14.76
C LEU A 181 -4.34 -6.79 15.50
N ARG A 182 -5.51 -6.54 14.92
CA ARG A 182 -6.82 -6.76 15.56
C ARG A 182 -7.95 -6.63 14.56
N GLN A 183 -9.07 -7.25 14.89
CA GLN A 183 -10.35 -7.04 14.23
C GLN A 183 -11.20 -6.05 15.02
N ILE A 184 -11.73 -5.02 14.36
CA ILE A 184 -12.57 -3.99 15.00
C ILE A 184 -13.68 -3.52 14.07
N ASN A 185 -14.81 -3.07 14.64
CA ASN A 185 -15.78 -2.30 13.88
C ASN A 185 -15.39 -0.82 13.93
N GLN A 186 -14.98 -0.27 12.79
CA GLN A 186 -14.55 1.10 12.62
C GLN A 186 -15.43 1.78 11.58
N LEU A 187 -16.04 2.92 11.92
CA LEU A 187 -16.91 3.69 11.02
C LEU A 187 -18.08 2.86 10.42
N GLY A 188 -18.56 1.86 11.18
CA GLY A 188 -19.64 0.97 10.77
C GLY A 188 -19.20 -0.18 9.85
N VAL A 189 -17.90 -0.37 9.64
CA VAL A 189 -17.33 -1.44 8.82
C VAL A 189 -16.45 -2.32 9.70
N LEU A 190 -16.64 -3.64 9.61
CA LEU A 190 -15.72 -4.60 10.22
C LEU A 190 -14.42 -4.62 9.42
N ILE A 191 -13.33 -4.27 10.06
CA ILE A 191 -11.99 -4.22 9.47
C ILE A 191 -11.03 -5.04 10.30
N ASP A 192 -10.00 -5.55 9.64
CA ASP A 192 -8.80 -6.05 10.29
C ASP A 192 -7.71 -4.99 10.12
N GLU A 193 -7.19 -4.47 11.24
CA GLU A 193 -6.25 -3.34 11.24
C GLU A 193 -4.81 -3.83 11.02
N ASP A 194 -4.10 -3.22 10.08
CA ASP A 194 -2.76 -3.60 9.66
C ASP A 194 -1.75 -2.48 9.85
N VAL A 195 -0.49 -2.85 10.10
CA VAL A 195 0.64 -1.92 10.10
C VAL A 195 1.80 -2.47 9.29
N VAL A 196 2.39 -1.60 8.47
CA VAL A 196 3.63 -1.87 7.73
C VAL A 196 4.83 -1.61 8.63
N TYR A 197 5.62 -2.63 8.93
CA TYR A 197 6.88 -2.49 9.68
C TYR A 197 8.12 -2.51 8.77
N GLY A 198 8.00 -3.18 7.63
CA GLY A 198 9.12 -3.62 6.82
C GLY A 198 9.86 -4.81 7.44
N ASP A 199 10.31 -5.73 6.60
CA ASP A 199 10.97 -6.95 7.05
C ASP A 199 12.46 -6.69 7.40
N ASN A 200 13.13 -7.70 7.98
CA ASN A 200 14.54 -7.60 8.37
C ASN A 200 15.51 -7.47 7.19
N LEU A 201 15.04 -7.70 5.97
CA LEU A 201 15.83 -7.61 4.74
C LEU A 201 15.51 -6.33 3.96
N GLY A 202 14.69 -5.43 4.51
CA GLY A 202 14.40 -4.10 3.95
C GLY A 202 13.25 -4.08 2.95
N ASN A 203 12.45 -5.13 2.86
CA ASN A 203 11.24 -5.12 2.03
C ASN A 203 10.06 -4.49 2.78
N THR A 204 9.19 -3.86 1.99
CA THR A 204 7.88 -3.35 2.38
C THR A 204 6.92 -3.65 1.22
N PRO A 205 5.61 -3.73 1.49
CA PRO A 205 4.62 -3.92 0.43
C PRO A 205 4.71 -2.84 -0.65
N ILE A 206 4.34 -3.17 -1.88
CA ILE A 206 4.24 -2.20 -2.98
C ILE A 206 2.76 -2.03 -3.33
N PHE A 207 2.25 -0.82 -3.15
CA PHE A 207 0.83 -0.49 -3.30
C PHE A 207 0.59 0.51 -4.42
N ILE A 208 -0.69 0.66 -4.79
CA ILE A 208 -1.16 1.72 -5.68
C ILE A 208 -1.55 2.91 -4.82
N PHE A 209 -0.75 3.98 -4.86
CA PHE A 209 -1.05 5.21 -4.15
C PHE A 209 -1.89 6.16 -5.00
N PRO A 210 -2.69 7.05 -4.38
CA PRO A 210 -3.27 8.20 -5.08
C PRO A 210 -2.21 8.89 -5.93
N ASN A 211 -2.57 9.21 -7.17
CA ASN A 211 -1.82 10.23 -7.88
C ASN A 211 -2.13 11.53 -7.15
N MET A 212 -1.24 11.93 -6.25
CA MET A 212 -1.16 13.31 -5.82
C MET A 212 -0.64 14.09 -7.04
N GLN A 213 -1.49 14.31 -8.04
CA GLN A 213 -1.48 15.63 -8.63
C GLN A 213 -1.86 16.49 -7.44
N GLU A 214 -0.91 17.25 -6.90
CA GLU A 214 -1.29 18.38 -6.07
C GLU A 214 -2.43 19.05 -6.84
N GLU A 215 -3.62 19.11 -6.26
CA GLU A 215 -4.61 20.05 -6.79
C GLU A 215 -3.85 21.37 -6.82
N VAL A 216 -3.59 21.86 -8.02
CA VAL A 216 -3.10 23.22 -8.19
C VAL A 216 -4.31 24.08 -7.87
N ILE A 217 -4.64 24.17 -6.58
CA ILE A 217 -5.51 25.20 -6.05
C ILE A 217 -4.79 26.48 -6.44
N PRO A 218 -5.42 27.37 -7.22
CA PRO A 218 -4.76 28.60 -7.61
C PRO A 218 -4.36 29.35 -6.33
N VAL A 219 -3.05 29.41 -6.07
CA VAL A 219 -2.51 30.07 -4.89
C VAL A 219 -2.36 31.53 -5.24
N VAL A 220 -3.27 32.38 -4.73
CA VAL A 220 -3.13 33.84 -4.86
C VAL A 220 -1.96 34.29 -3.98
N GLY A 221 -0.79 34.40 -4.60
CA GLY A 221 0.45 34.85 -3.96
C GLY A 221 0.55 36.38 -3.92
N PRO A 222 1.45 36.94 -3.09
CA PRO A 222 1.65 38.38 -2.97
C PRO A 222 2.49 38.99 -4.12
N PHE A 223 3.03 38.16 -5.02
CA PHE A 223 3.93 38.57 -6.10
C PHE A 223 3.23 38.48 -7.46
N GLN A 224 3.33 39.55 -8.25
CA GLN A 224 2.60 39.67 -9.53
C GLN A 224 3.16 38.78 -10.65
N ASP A 225 4.42 38.34 -10.51
CA ASP A 225 5.17 37.56 -11.49
C ASP A 225 5.27 36.07 -11.11
N VAL A 226 4.48 35.63 -10.13
CA VAL A 226 4.31 34.21 -9.78
C VAL A 226 2.89 33.81 -10.13
N PRO A 227 2.65 33.17 -11.28
CA PRO A 227 1.34 32.64 -11.64
C PRO A 227 0.78 31.74 -10.53
N GLU A 228 -0.53 31.77 -10.30
CA GLU A 228 -1.19 31.00 -9.25
C GLU A 228 -0.97 29.48 -9.38
N ASN A 229 -0.71 29.03 -10.61
CA ASN A 229 -0.41 27.65 -10.96
C ASN A 229 1.10 27.34 -11.09
N HIS A 230 1.97 28.27 -10.71
CA HIS A 230 3.40 28.05 -10.72
C HIS A 230 3.77 26.99 -9.69
N TRP A 231 4.63 26.02 -10.04
CA TRP A 231 5.01 24.89 -9.17
C TRP A 231 5.53 25.32 -7.78
N ALA A 232 6.15 26.50 -7.69
CA ALA A 232 6.67 27.07 -6.45
C ALA A 232 5.70 28.02 -5.72
N ALA A 233 4.50 28.29 -6.25
CA ALA A 233 3.60 29.33 -5.73
C ALA A 233 3.27 29.12 -4.24
N GLN A 234 2.97 27.89 -3.84
CA GLN A 234 2.64 27.55 -2.45
C GLN A 234 3.83 27.74 -1.50
N VAL A 235 5.04 27.33 -1.92
CA VAL A 235 6.26 27.47 -1.11
C VAL A 235 6.64 28.95 -0.98
N ILE A 236 6.52 29.71 -2.07
CA ILE A 236 6.77 31.16 -2.08
C ILE A 236 5.81 31.89 -1.14
N LEU A 237 4.52 31.56 -1.17
CA LEU A 237 3.52 32.13 -0.27
C LEU A 237 3.83 31.82 1.20
N ASP A 238 4.18 30.57 1.52
CA ASP A 238 4.54 30.18 2.90
C ASP A 238 5.78 30.94 3.40
N MET A 239 6.83 31.03 2.58
CA MET A 239 8.02 31.80 2.91
C MET A 239 7.72 33.30 3.10
N TYR A 240 6.83 33.88 2.29
CA TYR A 240 6.37 35.26 2.47
C TYR A 240 5.61 35.45 3.78
N ASN A 241 4.65 34.58 4.08
CA ASN A 241 3.83 34.65 5.29
C ASN A 241 4.67 34.51 6.57
N ARG A 242 5.79 33.79 6.50
CA ARG A 242 6.79 33.67 7.57
C ARG A 242 7.76 34.85 7.66
N GLY A 243 7.62 35.86 6.79
CA GLY A 243 8.51 37.02 6.74
C GLY A 243 9.92 36.69 6.22
N LEU A 244 10.11 35.54 5.57
CA LEU A 244 11.39 35.11 5.02
C LEU A 244 11.69 35.75 3.67
N LEU A 245 10.68 36.27 2.99
CA LEU A 245 10.83 36.98 1.71
C LEU A 245 10.66 38.49 1.90
N SER A 246 11.25 39.26 0.98
CA SER A 246 11.07 40.72 0.96
C SER A 246 9.63 41.09 0.59
N LYS A 247 9.15 42.25 1.04
CA LYS A 247 7.82 42.80 0.66
C LYS A 247 7.80 43.47 -0.72
N SER A 248 8.63 42.99 -1.65
CA SER A 248 8.62 43.41 -3.06
C SER A 248 7.32 42.98 -3.75
N THR A 249 6.95 43.67 -4.84
CA THR A 249 5.83 43.28 -5.69
C THR A 249 6.16 42.15 -6.68
N ALA A 250 7.44 41.87 -6.90
CA ALA A 250 7.95 40.83 -7.80
C ALA A 250 8.92 39.88 -7.09
N PHE A 251 8.78 38.57 -7.35
CA PHE A 251 9.62 37.47 -6.85
C PHE A 251 10.78 37.14 -7.77
N ARG A 252 10.59 37.27 -9.09
CA ARG A 252 11.54 37.00 -10.19
C ARG A 252 11.99 35.53 -10.26
N PRO A 253 11.06 34.57 -10.43
CA PRO A 253 11.35 33.13 -10.31
C PRO A 253 12.38 32.62 -11.33
N ASP A 254 12.47 33.25 -12.50
CA ASP A 254 13.39 32.84 -13.59
C ASP A 254 14.72 33.61 -13.59
N GLN A 255 14.93 34.53 -12.65
CA GLN A 255 16.20 35.25 -12.54
C GLN A 255 17.17 34.51 -11.60
N PRO A 256 18.48 34.49 -11.91
CA PRO A 256 19.47 33.93 -10.99
C PRO A 256 19.52 34.74 -9.70
N ILE A 257 19.51 34.06 -8.56
CA ILE A 257 19.72 34.69 -7.26
C ILE A 257 21.17 35.16 -7.14
N THR A 258 21.38 36.39 -6.71
CA THR A 258 22.73 36.91 -6.42
C THR A 258 23.26 36.35 -5.10
N ARG A 259 24.58 36.34 -4.92
CA ARG A 259 25.22 35.94 -3.65
C ARG A 259 24.71 36.77 -2.47
N ALA A 260 24.46 38.06 -2.68
CA ALA A 260 23.95 38.96 -1.64
C ALA A 260 22.52 38.60 -1.24
N GLU A 261 21.64 38.33 -2.20
CA GLU A 261 20.25 37.89 -1.93
C GLU A 261 20.20 36.54 -1.23
N ALA A 262 21.05 35.59 -1.64
CA ALA A 262 21.17 34.29 -1.00
C ALA A 262 21.60 34.42 0.47
N VAL A 263 22.64 35.22 0.76
CA VAL A 263 23.09 35.48 2.13
C VAL A 263 22.01 36.18 2.96
N ALA A 264 21.30 37.16 2.39
CA ALA A 264 20.21 37.84 3.09
C ALA A 264 19.01 36.91 3.39
N LEU A 265 18.72 35.95 2.52
CA LEU A 265 17.70 34.93 2.77
C LEU A 265 18.14 33.97 3.87
N ILE A 266 19.40 33.50 3.83
CA ILE A 266 19.98 32.65 4.87
C ILE A 266 19.93 33.34 6.24
N ASP A 267 20.31 34.62 6.31
CA ASP A 267 20.25 35.41 7.55
C ASP A 267 18.81 35.48 8.12
N ARG A 268 17.80 35.72 7.27
CA ARG A 268 16.39 35.69 7.68
C ARG A 268 15.96 34.32 8.20
N VAL A 269 16.38 33.25 7.53
CA VAL A 269 16.09 31.87 7.96
C VAL A 269 16.73 31.57 9.30
N LEU A 270 17.99 31.95 9.52
CA LEU A 270 18.68 31.74 10.80
C LEU A 270 17.98 32.47 11.94
N LYS A 271 17.61 33.74 11.73
CA LYS A 271 16.84 34.54 12.70
C LYS A 271 15.48 33.92 13.01
N TYR A 272 14.75 33.44 11.99
CA TYR A 272 13.48 32.75 12.17
C TYR A 272 13.63 31.47 13.00
N LEU A 273 14.75 30.76 12.86
CA LEU A 273 15.08 29.56 13.63
C LEU A 273 15.65 29.86 15.03
N GLY A 274 15.79 31.13 15.42
CA GLY A 274 16.38 31.53 16.70
C GLY A 274 17.88 31.24 16.81
N LYS A 275 18.61 31.28 15.68
CA LYS A 275 20.05 31.05 15.59
C LYS A 275 20.83 32.33 15.32
#